data_AF-A0A8C2RQ44-F1
#
_entry.id   AF-A0A8C2RQ44-F1
#
_cell.length_a   1.000
_cell.length_b   1.000
_cell.length_c   1.000
_cell.angle_alpha   90.00
_cell.angle_beta   90.00
_cell.angle_gamma   90.00
#
_symmetry.space_group_name_H-M   'P 1'
#
loop_
_entity.id
_entity.type
_entity.pdbx_description
1 polymer ?
#
loop_
_entity_poly.entity_id
_entity_poly.type
_entity_poly.pdbx_seq_one_letter_code
_entity_poly.pdbx_strand_id
1 'polypeptide(L)'
;MLQQTWTSRCLMKFYAVVAASPTSWESHKVAQRIEQRILNSNPVMEAFGNACTLRNNNSSRFGKFIQLQLNGAQQMTGAAVQTYLLEKTRVACQAPSERNFHIFYQIYKGAHAEERVRWCLPEGATFSWLPHPERTLEEDCFEVTREAMLHLGIDAPTQNNIFQVRGKATPLRCGGGDGQPPSK
;
A
#
# COMPACT_ATOMS: atom_id res chain seq x y z
N MET A 1 -12.60 5.19 -7.07
CA MET A 1 -11.65 4.21 -6.47
C MET A 1 -12.35 2.97 -5.98
N LEU A 2 -13.42 3.11 -5.19
CA LEU A 2 -14.38 2.02 -4.92
C LEU A 2 -14.78 1.30 -6.22
N GLN A 3 -15.08 2.02 -7.30
CA GLN A 3 -15.45 1.38 -8.58
C GLN A 3 -14.48 0.31 -9.09
N GLN A 4 -13.15 0.47 -9.03
CA GLN A 4 -12.24 -0.53 -9.60
C GLN A 4 -12.22 -1.83 -8.77
N THR A 5 -12.17 -1.70 -7.44
CA THR A 5 -12.24 -2.84 -6.51
C THR A 5 -13.62 -3.49 -6.52
N TRP A 6 -14.69 -2.70 -6.63
CA TRP A 6 -16.07 -3.19 -6.71
C TRP A 6 -16.35 -3.88 -8.05
N THR A 7 -15.89 -3.35 -9.18
CA THR A 7 -16.03 -3.99 -10.50
C THR A 7 -15.22 -5.29 -10.55
N SER A 8 -14.01 -5.32 -10.03
CA SER A 8 -13.21 -6.55 -9.92
C SER A 8 -13.90 -7.60 -9.05
N ARG A 9 -14.51 -7.18 -7.92
CA ARG A 9 -15.30 -8.07 -7.05
C ARG A 9 -16.54 -8.63 -7.73
N CYS A 10 -17.30 -7.79 -8.44
CA CYS A 10 -18.47 -8.23 -9.19
C CYS A 10 -18.10 -9.20 -10.31
N LEU A 11 -16.99 -8.93 -11.02
CA LEU A 11 -16.52 -9.80 -12.10
C LEU A 11 -16.06 -11.16 -11.56
N MET A 12 -15.31 -11.20 -10.45
CA MET A 12 -14.90 -12.46 -9.82
C MET A 12 -16.10 -13.27 -9.34
N LYS A 13 -17.10 -12.62 -8.72
CA LYS A 13 -18.33 -13.30 -8.30
C LYS A 13 -19.11 -13.85 -9.48
N PHE A 14 -19.22 -13.07 -10.56
CA PHE A 14 -19.86 -13.52 -11.79
C PHE A 14 -19.16 -14.75 -12.38
N TYR A 15 -17.82 -14.71 -12.53
CA TYR A 15 -17.07 -15.86 -13.02
C TYR A 15 -17.13 -17.04 -12.06
N ALA A 16 -17.09 -16.84 -10.74
CA ALA A 16 -17.24 -17.92 -9.78
C ALA A 16 -18.60 -18.62 -9.91
N VAL A 17 -19.67 -17.87 -10.16
CA VAL A 17 -21.04 -18.40 -10.33
C VAL A 17 -21.21 -19.06 -11.69
N VAL A 18 -20.77 -18.42 -12.78
CA VAL A 18 -20.95 -18.93 -14.15
C VAL A 18 -20.06 -20.12 -14.44
N ALA A 19 -18.85 -20.13 -13.87
CA ALA A 19 -17.89 -21.21 -14.08
C ALA A 19 -18.07 -22.36 -13.06
N ALA A 20 -18.98 -22.19 -12.09
CA ALA A 20 -19.52 -23.29 -11.31
C ALA A 20 -20.66 -23.97 -12.09
N SER A 21 -20.33 -25.06 -12.78
CA SER A 21 -21.32 -26.13 -12.97
C SER A 21 -21.92 -26.50 -11.60
N PRO A 22 -23.20 -26.93 -11.48
CA PRO A 22 -23.84 -27.32 -10.20
C PRO A 22 -23.15 -28.49 -9.46
N THR A 23 -21.97 -28.90 -9.90
CA THR A 23 -21.18 -30.00 -9.38
C THR A 23 -20.05 -29.46 -8.47
N SER A 24 -20.26 -29.64 -7.17
CA SER A 24 -19.34 -29.50 -6.02
C SER A 24 -19.27 -28.16 -5.28
N TRP A 25 -19.56 -28.26 -3.99
CA TRP A 25 -19.36 -27.25 -2.94
C TRP A 25 -17.88 -26.88 -2.78
N GLU A 26 -16.98 -27.81 -3.09
CA GLU A 26 -15.53 -27.65 -3.06
C GLU A 26 -15.05 -26.59 -4.06
N SER A 27 -15.57 -26.59 -5.30
CA SER A 27 -15.22 -25.59 -6.31
C SER A 27 -15.62 -24.17 -5.90
N HIS A 28 -16.79 -24.01 -5.26
CA HIS A 28 -17.22 -22.72 -4.72
C HIS A 28 -16.28 -22.23 -3.61
N LYS A 29 -15.86 -23.12 -2.70
CA LYS A 29 -14.90 -22.79 -1.64
C LYS A 29 -13.55 -22.35 -2.20
N VAL A 30 -13.07 -23.01 -3.26
CA VAL A 30 -11.79 -22.63 -3.91
C VAL A 30 -11.90 -21.24 -4.52
N ALA A 31 -12.95 -20.96 -5.29
CA ALA A 31 -13.17 -19.64 -5.89
C ALA A 31 -13.28 -18.53 -4.82
N GLN A 32 -14.02 -18.77 -3.74
CA GLN A 32 -14.11 -17.83 -2.62
C GLN A 32 -12.77 -17.58 -1.94
N ARG A 33 -11.95 -18.63 -1.72
CA ARG A 33 -10.61 -18.48 -1.15
C ARG A 33 -9.70 -17.65 -2.06
N ILE A 34 -9.77 -17.85 -3.37
CA ILE A 34 -9.01 -17.06 -4.35
C ILE A 34 -9.46 -15.59 -4.33
N GLU A 35 -10.77 -15.33 -4.38
CA GLU A 35 -11.34 -13.98 -4.28
C GLU A 35 -10.84 -13.28 -2.99
N GLN A 36 -10.98 -13.94 -1.84
CA GLN A 36 -10.55 -13.39 -0.56
C GLN A 36 -9.05 -13.07 -0.55
N ARG A 37 -8.20 -13.95 -1.10
CA ARG A 37 -6.76 -13.71 -1.14
C ARG A 37 -6.40 -12.52 -2.03
N ILE A 38 -7.11 -12.34 -3.15
CA ILE A 38 -6.93 -11.16 -4.02
C ILE A 38 -7.41 -9.89 -3.32
N LEU A 39 -8.56 -9.93 -2.63
CA LEU A 39 -9.07 -8.78 -1.89
C LEU A 39 -8.14 -8.40 -0.72
N ASN A 40 -7.65 -9.39 0.03
CA ASN A 40 -6.70 -9.19 1.12
C ASN A 40 -5.35 -8.64 0.65
N SER A 41 -5.01 -8.79 -0.64
CA SER A 41 -3.79 -8.20 -1.19
C SER A 41 -3.91 -6.69 -1.47
N ASN A 42 -5.13 -6.16 -1.58
CA ASN A 42 -5.33 -4.76 -1.96
C ASN A 42 -4.74 -3.77 -0.96
N PRO A 43 -4.98 -3.87 0.36
CA PRO A 43 -4.40 -2.90 1.29
C PRO A 43 -2.88 -2.81 1.19
N VAL A 44 -2.21 -3.94 0.99
CA VAL A 44 -0.75 -3.98 0.76
C VAL A 44 -0.39 -3.28 -0.55
N MET A 45 -1.04 -3.62 -1.65
CA MET A 45 -0.74 -2.96 -2.94
C MET A 45 -1.05 -1.46 -2.93
N GLU A 46 -2.11 -1.03 -2.24
CA GLU A 46 -2.48 0.37 -2.10
C GLU A 46 -1.46 1.12 -1.22
N ALA A 47 -1.03 0.54 -0.11
CA ALA A 47 0.00 1.12 0.75
C ALA A 47 1.30 1.39 -0.03
N PHE A 48 1.77 0.40 -0.80
CA PHE A 48 3.05 0.47 -1.51
C PHE A 48 2.98 1.11 -2.90
N GLY A 49 1.78 1.24 -3.49
CA GLY A 49 1.61 1.60 -4.90
C GLY A 49 0.66 2.77 -5.15
N ASN A 50 -0.08 3.22 -4.14
CA ASN A 50 -0.94 4.40 -4.26
C ASN A 50 -0.35 5.59 -3.50
N ALA A 51 -0.70 6.78 -3.97
CA ALA A 51 -0.26 8.04 -3.37
C ALA A 51 -1.36 9.10 -3.47
N CYS A 52 -1.25 10.10 -2.61
CA CYS A 52 -2.10 11.27 -2.69
C CYS A 52 -1.63 12.21 -3.80
N THR A 53 -2.56 12.52 -4.71
CA THR A 53 -2.40 13.49 -5.81
C THR A 53 -3.34 14.66 -5.61
N LEU A 54 -3.24 15.69 -6.46
CA LEU A 54 -4.16 16.84 -6.45
C LEU A 54 -5.63 16.47 -6.66
N ARG A 55 -5.91 15.42 -7.44
CA ARG A 55 -7.28 15.04 -7.84
C ARG A 55 -7.84 13.87 -7.06
N ASN A 56 -6.97 13.07 -6.45
CA ASN A 56 -7.34 11.81 -5.82
C ASN A 56 -6.38 11.47 -4.69
N ASN A 57 -6.93 11.28 -3.50
CA ASN A 57 -6.18 11.02 -2.27
C ASN A 57 -5.50 9.66 -2.22
N ASN A 58 -5.98 8.68 -3.01
CA ASN A 58 -5.45 7.32 -3.05
C ASN A 58 -5.30 6.87 -4.52
N SER A 59 -4.57 7.66 -5.32
CA SER A 59 -4.35 7.39 -6.74
C SER A 59 -3.36 6.25 -6.92
N SER A 60 -3.77 5.19 -7.62
CA SER A 60 -2.85 4.13 -8.05
C SER A 60 -1.80 4.66 -9.01
N ARG A 61 -0.53 4.33 -8.72
CA ARG A 61 0.64 4.69 -9.52
C ARG A 61 1.34 3.46 -10.09
N PHE A 62 0.58 2.39 -10.25
CA PHE A 62 0.95 1.14 -10.93
C PHE A 62 -0.28 0.60 -11.67
N GLY A 63 -0.04 -0.15 -12.74
CA GLY A 63 -1.06 -0.95 -13.40
C GLY A 63 -1.22 -2.30 -12.70
N LYS A 64 -2.45 -2.79 -12.57
CA LYS A 64 -2.75 -4.10 -11.99
C LYS A 64 -3.46 -4.98 -13.02
N PHE A 65 -2.94 -6.18 -13.24
CA PHE A 65 -3.57 -7.21 -14.05
C PHE A 65 -3.84 -8.43 -13.19
N ILE A 66 -5.04 -9.00 -13.33
CA ILE A 66 -5.46 -10.18 -12.59
C ILE A 66 -5.81 -11.23 -13.63
N GLN A 67 -5.03 -12.30 -13.65
CA GLN A 67 -5.29 -13.47 -14.48
C GLN A 67 -6.00 -14.53 -13.64
N LEU A 68 -7.19 -14.95 -14.07
CA LEU A 68 -7.91 -16.07 -13.48
C LEU A 68 -7.56 -17.35 -14.25
N GLN A 69 -7.30 -18.44 -13.53
CA GLN A 69 -6.95 -19.74 -14.09
C GLN A 69 -8.15 -20.67 -13.93
N LEU A 70 -8.63 -21.22 -15.05
CA LEU A 70 -9.75 -22.16 -15.10
C LEU A 70 -9.27 -23.50 -15.66
N ASN A 71 -9.85 -24.61 -15.18
CA ASN A 71 -9.61 -25.93 -15.77
C ASN A 71 -10.50 -26.17 -17.01
N GLY A 72 -10.37 -27.33 -17.65
CA GLY A 72 -11.18 -27.71 -18.81
C GLY A 72 -12.69 -27.82 -18.52
N ALA A 73 -13.09 -27.95 -17.25
CA ALA A 73 -14.47 -27.91 -16.79
C ALA A 73 -14.92 -26.49 -16.37
N GLN A 74 -14.15 -25.46 -16.75
CA GLN A 74 -14.33 -24.04 -16.41
C GLN A 74 -14.23 -23.71 -14.92
N GLN A 75 -13.84 -24.64 -14.04
CA GLN A 75 -13.75 -24.35 -12.61
C GLN A 75 -12.49 -23.55 -12.30
N MET A 76 -12.60 -22.58 -11.38
CA MET A 76 -11.46 -21.75 -10.96
C MET A 76 -10.46 -22.58 -10.16
N THR A 77 -9.24 -22.70 -10.67
CA THR A 77 -8.14 -23.43 -10.03
C THR A 77 -7.11 -22.51 -9.40
N GLY A 78 -7.02 -21.26 -9.86
CA GLY A 78 -6.03 -20.31 -9.36
C GLY A 78 -6.24 -18.90 -9.89
N ALA A 79 -5.41 -17.98 -9.41
CA ALA A 79 -5.29 -16.64 -9.95
C ALA A 79 -3.87 -16.12 -9.76
N ALA A 80 -3.43 -15.26 -10.68
CA ALA A 80 -2.18 -14.53 -10.60
C ALA A 80 -2.47 -13.03 -10.67
N VAL A 81 -1.84 -12.25 -9.78
CA VAL A 81 -1.89 -10.79 -9.81
C VAL A 81 -0.52 -10.30 -10.24
N GLN A 82 -0.48 -9.53 -11.34
CA GLN A 82 0.74 -8.94 -11.88
C GLN A 82 0.62 -7.43 -11.83
N THR A 83 1.68 -6.77 -11.34
CA THR A 83 1.78 -5.32 -11.27
C THR A 83 2.72 -4.81 -12.36
N TYR A 84 2.36 -3.71 -13.00
CA TYR A 84 3.13 -3.09 -14.08
C TYR A 84 3.41 -1.63 -13.79
N LEU A 85 4.54 -1.13 -14.32
CA LEU A 85 4.84 0.30 -14.41
C LEU A 85 4.62 1.07 -13.10
N LEU A 86 5.14 0.54 -11.99
CA LEU A 86 5.20 1.31 -10.75
C LEU A 86 6.00 2.61 -11.00
N GLU A 87 5.44 3.75 -10.65
CA GLU A 87 6.07 5.07 -10.74
C GLU A 87 7.20 5.22 -9.71
N LYS A 88 8.30 4.47 -9.89
CA LYS A 88 9.42 4.40 -8.95
C LYS A 88 10.07 5.77 -8.68
N THR A 89 10.03 6.67 -9.66
CA THR A 89 10.55 8.04 -9.54
C THR A 89 9.87 8.84 -8.43
N ARG A 90 8.62 8.49 -8.08
CA ARG A 90 7.87 9.11 -6.99
C ARG A 90 8.55 8.96 -5.63
N VAL A 91 9.38 7.94 -5.43
CA VAL A 91 10.12 7.79 -4.16
C VAL A 91 11.08 8.96 -3.95
N ALA A 92 11.71 9.45 -5.02
CA ALA A 92 12.70 10.52 -4.95
C ALA A 92 12.08 11.92 -5.07
N CYS A 93 11.09 12.09 -5.96
CA CYS A 93 10.52 13.39 -6.28
C CYS A 93 9.00 13.33 -6.39
N GLN A 94 8.31 14.29 -5.76
CA GLN A 94 6.85 14.45 -5.83
C GLN A 94 6.52 15.88 -6.27
N ALA A 95 5.35 16.09 -6.88
CA ALA A 95 4.90 17.45 -7.18
C ALA A 95 4.58 18.22 -5.89
N PRO A 96 4.64 19.57 -5.88
CA PRO A 96 4.59 20.39 -4.66
C PRO A 96 3.38 20.24 -3.73
N SER A 97 2.31 19.59 -4.16
CA SER A 97 1.10 19.35 -3.35
C SER A 97 0.70 17.88 -3.31
N GLU A 98 1.61 17.00 -3.74
CA GLU A 98 1.43 15.55 -3.71
C GLU A 98 2.22 14.93 -2.56
N ARG A 99 1.81 13.71 -2.20
CA ARG A 99 2.53 12.90 -1.23
C ARG A 99 3.32 11.80 -1.93
N ASN A 100 4.24 11.21 -1.18
CA ASN A 100 4.85 9.94 -1.55
C ASN A 100 3.84 8.78 -1.38
N PHE A 101 4.26 7.54 -1.59
CA PHE A 101 3.43 6.36 -1.34
C PHE A 101 2.94 6.31 0.12
N HIS A 102 1.71 5.82 0.31
CA HIS A 102 1.05 5.81 1.62
C HIS A 102 1.87 5.07 2.69
N ILE A 103 2.57 4.00 2.32
CA ILE A 103 3.37 3.21 3.25
C ILE A 103 4.37 4.05 4.05
N PHE A 104 4.97 5.09 3.45
CA PHE A 104 5.90 5.97 4.14
C PHE A 104 5.25 6.75 5.28
N TYR A 105 4.00 7.18 5.09
CA TYR A 105 3.22 7.89 6.10
C TYR A 105 2.63 6.94 7.13
N GLN A 106 2.17 5.76 6.70
CA GLN A 106 1.68 4.71 7.59
C GLN A 106 2.77 4.27 8.58
N ILE A 107 3.99 3.98 8.11
CA ILE A 107 5.11 3.60 8.99
C ILE A 107 5.48 4.78 9.90
N TYR A 108 5.62 6.00 9.36
CA TYR A 108 6.02 7.17 10.15
C TYR A 108 5.03 7.48 11.29
N LYS A 109 3.72 7.40 11.01
CA LYS A 109 2.66 7.70 11.99
C LYS A 109 2.34 6.52 12.91
N GLY A 110 2.37 5.30 12.38
CA GLY A 110 1.97 4.08 13.08
C GLY A 110 3.07 3.35 13.84
N ALA A 111 4.35 3.71 13.66
CA ALA A 111 5.45 3.07 14.38
C ALA A 111 5.42 3.37 15.89
N HIS A 112 5.48 2.32 16.71
CA HIS A 112 5.66 2.43 18.16
C HIS A 112 7.11 2.83 18.53
N ALA A 113 7.33 3.23 19.78
CA ALA A 113 8.64 3.70 20.25
C ALA A 113 9.78 2.68 19.99
N GLU A 114 9.54 1.39 20.23
CA GLU A 114 10.52 0.33 19.98
C GLU A 114 10.78 0.12 18.48
N GLU A 115 9.72 0.18 17.68
CA GLU A 115 9.77 0.04 16.21
C GLU A 115 10.54 1.22 15.58
N ARG A 116 10.34 2.44 16.09
CA ARG A 116 11.06 3.64 15.65
C ARG A 116 12.58 3.50 15.81
N VAL A 117 13.03 2.94 16.93
CA VAL A 117 14.46 2.65 17.15
C VAL A 117 14.95 1.61 16.14
N ARG A 118 14.20 0.52 15.96
CA ARG A 118 14.55 -0.59 15.06
C ARG A 118 14.56 -0.19 13.58
N TRP A 119 13.62 0.65 13.17
CA TRP A 119 13.41 1.07 11.78
C TRP A 119 14.16 2.35 11.42
N CYS A 120 14.94 2.90 12.35
CA CYS A 120 15.69 4.14 12.18
C CYS A 120 14.80 5.35 11.86
N LEU A 121 13.67 5.46 12.56
CA LEU A 121 12.68 6.54 12.45
C LEU A 121 12.61 7.36 13.74
N PRO A 122 13.62 8.19 14.04
CA PRO A 122 13.61 9.01 15.24
C PRO A 122 12.40 9.93 15.28
N GLU A 123 11.82 10.08 16.46
CA GLU A 123 10.66 10.94 16.67
C GLU A 123 11.01 12.41 16.38
N GLY A 124 10.12 13.09 15.64
CA GLY A 124 10.33 14.47 15.22
C GLY A 124 11.34 14.65 14.08
N ALA A 125 11.93 13.59 13.53
CA ALA A 125 12.82 13.73 12.39
C ALA A 125 12.07 14.17 11.12
N THR A 126 12.70 15.04 10.34
CA THR A 126 12.19 15.41 9.02
C THR A 126 12.85 14.57 7.95
N PHE A 127 12.04 14.13 7.00
CA PHE A 127 12.48 13.27 5.91
C PHE A 127 12.12 13.92 4.58
N SER A 128 13.11 14.05 3.68
CA SER A 128 12.89 14.61 2.35
C SER A 128 11.91 13.77 1.51
N TRP A 129 11.85 12.47 1.77
CA TRP A 129 10.93 11.54 1.11
C TRP A 129 9.51 11.54 1.72
N LEU A 130 9.26 12.36 2.75
CA LEU A 130 7.97 12.45 3.43
C LEU A 130 7.42 13.89 3.39
N PRO A 131 7.08 14.44 2.21
CA PRO A 131 6.48 15.77 2.12
C PRO A 131 5.05 15.78 2.70
N HIS A 132 4.63 16.91 3.27
CA HIS A 132 3.29 17.11 3.85
C HIS A 132 2.86 16.09 4.93
N PRO A 133 3.72 15.73 5.92
CA PRO A 133 3.39 14.74 6.94
C PRO A 133 2.25 15.18 7.88
N GLU A 134 2.01 16.49 8.00
CA GLU A 134 0.94 17.10 8.79
C GLU A 134 -0.46 16.77 8.27
N ARG A 135 -0.56 16.43 6.98
CA ARG A 135 -1.83 16.03 6.38
C ARG A 135 -2.14 14.58 6.72
N THR A 136 -3.27 14.37 7.42
CA THR A 136 -3.76 13.03 7.77
C THR A 136 -4.85 12.59 6.81
N LEU A 137 -4.67 11.42 6.21
CA LEU A 137 -5.64 10.76 5.35
C LEU A 137 -6.12 9.44 5.96
N GLU A 138 -7.26 8.95 5.49
CA GLU A 138 -7.80 7.64 5.89
C GLU A 138 -6.81 6.51 5.57
N GLU A 139 -6.10 6.63 4.45
CA GLU A 139 -5.09 5.66 4.01
C GLU A 139 -3.81 5.65 4.86
N ASP A 140 -3.70 6.51 5.87
CA ASP A 140 -2.54 6.52 6.77
C ASP A 140 -2.66 5.47 7.90
N CYS A 141 -3.75 4.71 7.98
CA CYS A 141 -3.91 3.62 8.96
C CYS A 141 -2.96 2.45 8.65
N PHE A 142 -2.00 2.22 9.55
CA PHE A 142 -0.92 1.25 9.34
C PHE A 142 -1.35 -0.18 9.69
N GLU A 143 -2.25 -0.33 10.66
CA GLU A 143 -2.76 -1.60 11.16
C GLU A 143 -3.43 -2.40 10.04
N VAL A 144 -4.20 -1.73 9.18
CA VAL A 144 -4.85 -2.36 8.02
C VAL A 144 -3.82 -3.01 7.10
N THR A 145 -2.68 -2.35 6.85
CA THR A 145 -1.60 -2.89 6.03
C THR A 145 -0.89 -4.05 6.73
N ARG A 146 -0.61 -3.95 8.02
CA ARG A 146 0.05 -5.01 8.81
C ARG A 146 -0.80 -6.28 8.86
N GLU A 147 -2.09 -6.14 9.14
CA GLU A 147 -3.04 -7.27 9.17
C GLU A 147 -3.17 -7.91 7.79
N ALA A 148 -3.26 -7.09 6.73
CA ALA A 148 -3.28 -7.61 5.36
C ALA A 148 -1.98 -8.37 5.02
N MET A 149 -0.81 -7.87 5.42
CA MET A 149 0.47 -8.56 5.25
C MET A 149 0.49 -9.92 5.99
N LEU A 150 -0.03 -9.99 7.21
CA LEU A 150 -0.16 -11.25 7.96
C LEU A 150 -1.06 -12.25 7.23
N HIS A 151 -2.22 -11.82 6.72
CA HIS A 151 -3.12 -12.67 5.94
C HIS A 151 -2.50 -13.19 4.63
N LEU A 152 -1.51 -12.50 4.08
CA LEU A 152 -0.74 -12.96 2.92
C LEU A 152 0.43 -13.89 3.28
N GLY A 153 0.68 -14.12 4.58
CA GLY A 153 1.79 -14.93 5.08
C GLY A 153 3.10 -14.17 5.25
N ILE A 154 3.07 -12.83 5.27
CA ILE A 154 4.23 -12.00 5.56
C ILE A 154 4.25 -11.77 7.07
N ASP A 155 5.06 -12.56 7.77
CA ASP A 155 5.15 -12.56 9.23
C ASP A 155 5.80 -11.30 9.81
N ALA A 156 5.67 -11.11 11.13
CA ALA A 156 6.20 -9.93 11.81
C ALA A 156 7.72 -9.73 11.63
N PRO A 157 8.59 -10.77 11.67
CA PRO A 157 10.00 -10.63 11.33
C PRO A 157 10.24 -10.08 9.92
N THR A 158 9.53 -10.61 8.92
CA THR A 158 9.63 -10.14 7.54
C THR A 158 9.12 -8.71 7.40
N GLN A 159 8.00 -8.37 8.03
CA GLN A 159 7.47 -7.00 8.07
C GLN A 159 8.50 -6.01 8.64
N ASN A 160 9.14 -6.36 9.76
CA ASN A 160 10.19 -5.53 10.37
C ASN A 160 11.36 -5.26 9.41
N ASN A 161 11.75 -6.25 8.61
CA ASN A 161 12.80 -6.07 7.60
C ASN A 161 12.34 -5.16 6.45
N ILE A 162 11.07 -5.25 6.04
CA ILE A 162 10.50 -4.41 4.98
C ILE A 162 10.42 -2.94 5.42
N PHE A 163 10.08 -2.69 6.69
CA PHE A 163 9.84 -1.34 7.21
C PHE A 163 11.11 -0.61 7.67
N GLN A 164 12.25 -1.30 7.71
CA GLN A 164 13.50 -0.68 8.09
C GLN A 164 13.95 0.36 7.04
N VAL A 165 13.99 1.64 7.43
CA VAL A 165 14.38 2.73 6.54
C VAL A 165 15.89 2.95 6.61
N ARG A 166 16.59 2.66 5.51
CA ARG A 166 18.05 2.92 5.38
C ARG A 166 18.36 4.32 4.84
N GLY A 167 17.60 5.32 5.27
CA GLY A 167 17.76 6.72 4.86
C GLY A 167 18.47 7.56 5.92
N LYS A 168 19.23 8.57 5.52
CA LYS A 168 19.75 9.57 6.45
C LYS A 168 18.60 10.45 6.92
N ALA A 169 18.20 10.31 8.19
CA ALA A 169 17.32 11.26 8.85
C ALA A 169 18.09 12.58 9.05
N THR A 170 17.50 13.71 8.68
CA THR A 170 18.08 15.02 9.02
C THR A 170 17.45 15.47 10.33
N PRO A 171 18.24 15.65 11.41
CA PRO A 171 17.70 16.18 12.65
C PRO A 171 17.14 17.60 12.43
N LEU A 172 15.98 17.90 13.01
CA LEU A 172 15.52 19.27 13.14
C LEU A 172 16.58 20.08 13.89
N ARG A 173 17.28 20.99 13.20
CA ARG A 173 17.87 22.14 13.89
C ARG A 173 16.69 22.99 14.33
N CYS A 174 16.43 23.07 15.64
CA CYS A 174 15.70 24.20 16.19
C CYS A 174 16.51 25.46 15.89
N GLY A 175 16.20 26.13 14.79
CA GLY A 175 16.78 27.40 14.41
C GLY A 175 16.05 28.53 15.12
N GLY A 176 16.52 28.88 16.32
CA GLY A 176 16.46 30.26 16.79
C GLY A 176 17.58 31.05 16.12
N GLY A 177 17.27 32.24 15.62
CA GLY A 177 18.27 33.17 15.06
C GLY A 177 17.70 34.04 13.94
N ASP A 178 17.22 35.21 14.32
CA ASP A 178 16.80 36.30 13.43
C ASP A 178 17.82 36.59 12.33
N GLY A 179 17.38 36.49 11.08
CA GLY A 179 18.12 36.94 9.92
C GLY A 179 17.81 38.40 9.61
N GLN A 180 18.47 39.34 10.30
CA GLN A 180 18.55 40.73 9.87
C GLN A 180 19.43 40.82 8.61
N PRO A 181 18.98 41.40 7.49
CA PRO A 181 19.83 41.57 6.32
C PRO A 181 20.90 42.66 6.55
N PRO A 182 22.11 42.51 5.97
CA PRO A 182 23.17 43.52 6.11
C PRO A 182 22.84 44.75 5.27
N SER A 183 22.83 45.91 5.91
CA SER A 183 22.76 47.22 5.27
C SER A 183 24.01 47.45 4.42
N LYS A 184 23.82 47.87 3.17
CA LYS A 184 24.81 48.65 2.41
C LYS A 184 24.28 50.06 2.25
#